data_AF-A0A371MQZ6-F1
#
_entry.id   AF-A0A371MQZ6-F1
#
_cell.length_a   1.000
_cell.length_b   1.000
_cell.length_c   1.000
_cell.angle_alpha   90.00
_cell.angle_beta   90.00
_cell.angle_gamma   90.00
#
_symmetry.space_group_name_H-M   'P 1'
#
loop_
_entity.id
_entity.type
_entity.pdbx_description
1 polymer ?
#
loop_
_entity_poly.entity_id
_entity_poly.type
_entity_poly.pdbx_seq_one_letter_code
_entity_poly.pdbx_strand_id
1 'polypeptide(L)'
;MTETILVPGGRDVRATLDRARGDGADDTDDRATRSDAVVVACPPHPQHQGHRGDGRLVAVSDALTARGVDCLRFDYGAWDEGYGERADT
;
A
#
# COMPACT_ATOMS: atom_id res chain seq x y z
N MET A 1 3.82 10.79 -5.56
CA MET A 1 2.88 11.51 -4.66
C MET A 1 2.28 10.49 -3.72
N THR A 2 2.04 10.85 -2.45
CA THR A 2 1.53 9.93 -1.43
C THR A 2 0.12 10.35 -1.01
N GLU A 3 -0.85 9.45 -1.18
CA GLU A 3 -2.25 9.67 -0.82
C GLU A 3 -2.68 8.71 0.28
N THR A 4 -3.47 9.19 1.26
CA THR A 4 -4.06 8.31 2.28
C THR A 4 -5.40 7.79 1.81
N ILE A 5 -5.57 6.47 1.84
CA ILE A 5 -6.77 5.77 1.36
C ILE A 5 -7.41 5.00 2.50
N LEU A 6 -8.74 5.01 2.56
CA LEU A 6 -9.53 4.18 3.48
C LEU A 6 -9.92 2.90 2.74
N VAL A 7 -9.56 1.73 3.27
CA VAL A 7 -9.88 0.45 2.63
C VAL A 7 -11.23 -0.04 3.16
N PRO A 8 -12.25 -0.19 2.30
CA PRO A 8 -13.56 -0.66 2.73
C PRO A 8 -13.47 -2.08 3.30
N GLY A 9 -14.09 -2.33 4.44
CA GLY A 9 -14.12 -3.66 5.05
C GLY A 9 -14.64 -3.62 6.48
N GLY A 10 -14.68 -4.79 7.13
CA GLY A 10 -15.09 -4.91 8.54
C GLY A 10 -14.07 -4.39 9.55
N ARG A 11 -12.91 -3.90 9.09
CA ARG A 11 -11.82 -3.39 9.93
C ARG A 11 -11.44 -1.97 9.50
N ASP A 12 -11.03 -1.14 10.47
CA ASP A 12 -10.45 0.19 10.19
C ASP A 12 -9.05 0.01 9.60
N VAL A 13 -8.99 -0.18 8.28
CA VAL A 13 -7.75 -0.33 7.53
C VAL A 13 -7.42 0.98 6.83
N ARG A 14 -6.27 1.53 7.19
CA ARG A 14 -5.70 2.72 6.58
C ARG A 14 -4.59 2.33 5.63
N ALA A 15 -4.62 2.92 4.45
CA ALA A 15 -3.65 2.69 3.42
C ALA A 15 -3.01 3.99 2.95
N THR A 16 -1.90 3.83 2.25
CA THR A 16 -1.11 4.88 1.67
C THR A 16 -0.72 4.44 0.27
N LEU A 17 -1.19 5.17 -0.75
CA LEU A 17 -0.87 4.95 -2.15
C LEU A 17 0.26 5.88 -2.57
N ASP A 18 1.38 5.29 -2.95
CA ASP A 18 2.49 5.98 -3.57
C ASP A 18 2.39 5.79 -5.09
N ARG A 19 2.11 6.88 -5.81
CA ARG A 19 1.99 6.84 -7.27
C ARG A 19 3.35 6.78 -7.95
N ALA A 20 3.42 5.99 -9.01
CA ALA A 20 4.52 5.90 -9.95
C ALA A 20 4.94 7.28 -10.48
N ARG A 21 6.25 7.45 -10.68
CA ARG A 21 6.80 8.65 -11.33
C ARG A 21 6.94 8.33 -12.82
N GLY A 22 6.02 8.81 -13.66
CA GLY A 22 6.11 8.67 -15.12
C GLY A 22 7.18 9.59 -15.72
N ASP A 23 7.67 9.26 -16.91
CA ASP A 23 8.67 10.08 -17.64
C ASP A 23 8.12 11.44 -18.13
N GLY A 24 6.79 11.62 -18.07
CA GLY A 24 6.10 12.90 -18.29
C GLY A 24 5.52 13.39 -16.96
N ALA A 25 6.22 14.32 -16.31
CA ALA A 25 5.87 14.87 -15.01
C ALA A 25 4.71 15.88 -15.06
N ASP A 26 3.65 15.57 -15.80
CA ASP A 26 2.40 16.32 -15.68
C ASP A 26 1.53 15.59 -14.66
N ASP A 27 1.28 16.24 -13.53
CA ASP A 27 0.45 15.74 -12.41
C ASP A 27 -1.05 15.83 -12.79
N THR A 28 -1.36 15.45 -14.03
CA THR A 28 -2.70 15.37 -14.56
C THR A 28 -3.22 13.96 -14.28
N ASP A 29 -4.42 13.87 -13.70
CA ASP A 29 -5.16 12.60 -13.50
C ASP A 29 -5.69 12.06 -14.84
N ASP A 30 -4.84 12.11 -15.86
CA ASP A 30 -5.16 11.60 -17.17
C ASP A 30 -4.95 10.08 -17.18
N ARG A 31 -5.86 9.36 -17.82
CA ARG A 31 -5.80 7.89 -17.80
C ARG A 31 -4.57 7.35 -18.54
N ALA A 32 -4.02 8.15 -19.45
CA ALA A 32 -2.82 7.82 -20.22
C ALA A 32 -1.51 7.92 -19.42
N THR A 33 -1.50 8.60 -18.27
CA THR A 33 -0.31 8.78 -17.42
C THR A 33 -0.30 7.89 -16.17
N ARG A 34 -1.37 7.11 -15.95
CA ARG A 34 -1.48 6.18 -14.82
C ARG A 34 -0.66 4.91 -15.04
N SER A 35 -0.14 4.35 -13.96
CA SER A 35 0.49 3.03 -13.99
C SER A 35 -0.55 1.95 -14.28
N ASP A 36 -0.17 0.97 -15.12
CA ASP A 36 -0.99 -0.22 -15.40
C ASP A 36 -0.92 -1.27 -14.27
N ALA A 37 -0.03 -1.09 -13.29
CA ALA A 37 0.23 -2.07 -12.24
C ALA A 37 0.36 -1.44 -10.85
N VAL A 38 -0.14 -2.16 -9.84
CA VAL A 38 -0.01 -1.80 -8.43
C VAL A 38 0.47 -3.00 -7.60
N VAL A 39 1.41 -2.76 -6.70
CA VAL A 39 1.84 -3.74 -5.69
C VAL A 39 1.19 -3.40 -4.36
N VAL A 40 0.57 -4.40 -3.73
CA VAL A 40 0.07 -4.28 -2.35
C VAL A 40 1.15 -4.76 -1.40
N ALA A 41 1.75 -3.83 -0.66
CA ALA A 41 2.86 -4.08 0.23
C ALA A 41 2.37 -4.27 1.67
N CYS A 42 2.34 -5.53 2.08
CA CYS A 42 1.94 -5.99 3.40
C CYS A 42 3.03 -5.73 4.45
N PRO A 43 2.73 -5.08 5.59
CA PRO A 43 3.70 -4.84 6.64
C PRO A 43 4.09 -6.14 7.39
N PRO A 44 5.14 -6.08 8.22
CA PRO A 44 5.43 -7.15 9.17
C PRO A 44 4.23 -7.45 10.09
N HIS A 45 4.28 -8.59 10.78
CA HIS A 45 3.19 -9.04 11.65
C HIS A 45 2.79 -7.97 12.71
N PRO A 46 1.49 -7.71 12.95
CA PRO A 46 1.05 -6.69 13.91
C PRO A 46 1.51 -6.96 15.35
N GLN A 47 1.67 -8.23 15.75
CA GLN A 47 2.27 -8.57 17.06
C GLN A 47 3.72 -8.08 17.21
N HIS A 48 4.42 -7.83 16.10
CA HIS A 48 5.77 -7.29 16.08
C HIS A 48 5.77 -5.79 15.72
N GLN A 49 4.65 -5.10 15.97
CA GLN A 49 4.46 -3.68 15.71
C GLN A 49 4.62 -3.31 14.22
N GLY A 50 4.39 -4.24 13.30
CA GLY A 50 4.44 -3.94 11.87
C GLY A 50 3.32 -2.97 11.47
N HIS A 51 3.68 -1.97 10.67
CA HIS A 51 2.77 -0.94 10.18
C HIS A 51 3.19 -0.48 8.77
N ARG A 52 2.29 0.19 8.05
CA ARG A 52 2.50 0.65 6.66
C ARG A 52 3.71 1.58 6.47
N GLY A 53 4.20 2.17 7.55
CA GLY A 53 5.34 3.11 7.58
C GLY A 53 6.69 2.46 7.90
N ASP A 54 6.77 1.13 7.98
CA ASP A 54 8.03 0.42 8.17
C ASP A 54 9.05 0.84 7.08
N GLY A 55 10.27 1.17 7.48
CA GLY A 55 11.29 1.68 6.57
C GLY A 55 11.64 0.74 5.41
N ARG A 56 11.48 -0.58 5.58
CA ARG A 56 11.67 -1.55 4.50
C ARG A 56 10.58 -1.44 3.45
N LEU A 57 9.33 -1.23 3.87
CA LEU A 57 8.21 -1.02 2.95
C LEU A 57 8.35 0.30 2.19
N VAL A 58 8.81 1.35 2.87
CA VAL A 58 9.08 2.64 2.23
C VAL A 58 10.15 2.49 1.15
N ALA A 59 11.26 1.81 1.45
CA ALA A 59 12.32 1.57 0.47
C ALA A 59 11.85 0.75 -0.74
N VAL A 60 11.01 -0.27 -0.52
CA VAL A 60 10.38 -1.03 -1.61
C VAL A 60 9.45 -0.15 -2.45
N SER A 61 8.63 0.69 -1.80
CA SER A 61 7.74 1.64 -2.48
C SER A 61 8.50 2.62 -3.37
N ASP A 62 9.60 3.19 -2.86
CA ASP A 62 10.45 4.09 -3.64
C ASP A 62 11.04 3.39 -4.86
N ALA A 63 11.49 2.14 -4.69
CA ALA A 63 12.05 1.34 -5.77
C ALA A 63 11.02 0.96 -6.85
N LEU A 64 9.75 0.73 -6.48
CA LEU A 64 8.66 0.42 -7.39
C LEU A 64 8.18 1.66 -8.15
N THR A 65 7.94 2.76 -7.43
CA THR A 65 7.45 4.01 -8.02
C THR A 65 8.45 4.63 -8.99
N ALA A 66 9.76 4.46 -8.75
CA ALA A 66 10.81 4.84 -9.69
C ALA A 66 10.86 3.98 -10.97
N ARG A 67 10.20 2.82 -10.98
CA ARG A 67 10.10 1.91 -12.14
C ARG A 67 8.72 1.96 -12.81
N GLY A 68 7.93 2.98 -12.50
CA GLY A 68 6.61 3.15 -13.11
C GLY A 68 5.51 2.28 -12.49
N VAL A 69 5.70 1.71 -11.29
CA VAL A 69 4.72 0.84 -10.62
C VAL A 69 4.16 1.52 -9.36
N ASP A 70 2.83 1.57 -9.24
CA ASP A 70 2.18 2.10 -8.04
C ASP A 70 2.41 1.16 -6.83
N CYS A 71 2.47 1.72 -5.63
CA CYS A 71 2.64 0.93 -4.40
C CYS A 71 1.60 1.32 -3.35
N LEU A 72 0.79 0.36 -2.92
CA LEU A 72 -0.19 0.51 -1.85
C LEU A 72 0.31 -0.16 -0.57
N ARG A 73 0.58 0.63 0.47
CA ARG A 73 0.96 0.16 1.81
C ARG A 73 -0.21 0.33 2.77
N PHE A 74 -0.55 -0.67 3.58
CA PHE A 74 -1.70 -0.60 4.48
C PHE A 74 -1.39 -1.15 5.88
N ASP A 75 -2.22 -0.84 6.86
CA ASP A 75 -2.14 -1.42 8.20
C ASP A 75 -3.15 -2.56 8.36
N TYR A 76 -2.70 -3.67 8.95
CA TYR A 76 -3.61 -4.75 9.37
C TYR A 76 -4.58 -4.33 10.48
N GLY A 77 -4.24 -3.28 11.24
CA GLY A 77 -4.88 -2.96 12.51
C GLY A 77 -4.28 -3.75 13.67
N ALA A 78 -4.96 -3.72 14.83
CA ALA A 78 -4.57 -4.54 15.97
C ALA A 78 -4.69 -6.03 15.63
N TRP A 79 -3.78 -6.83 16.15
CA TRP A 79 -3.88 -8.29 16.04
C TRP A 79 -5.17 -8.77 16.70
N ASP A 80 -6.02 -9.47 15.94
CA ASP A 80 -7.32 -9.96 16.40
C ASP A 80 -7.38 -11.50 16.44
N GLU A 81 -6.24 -12.11 16.77
CA GLU A 81 -6.11 -13.57 16.96
C GLU A 81 -6.34 -14.39 15.68
N GLY A 82 -6.07 -13.79 14.51
CA GLY A 82 -6.20 -14.48 13.22
C GLY A 82 -7.66 -14.71 12.82
N TYR A 83 -8.56 -13.85 13.31
CA TYR A 83 -9.95 -13.85 12.87
C TYR A 83 -9.99 -13.66 11.34
N GLY A 84 -10.75 -14.49 10.64
CA GLY A 84 -10.79 -14.50 9.17
C GLY A 84 -9.70 -15.36 8.50
N GLU A 85 -8.49 -15.48 9.06
CA GLU A 85 -7.45 -16.40 8.55
C GLU A 85 -7.71 -17.85 8.98
N ARG A 86 -8.29 -18.03 10.19
CA ARG A 86 -8.67 -19.34 10.74
C ARG A 86 -10.01 -19.87 10.23
N ALA A 87 -10.75 -19.07 9.46
CA ALA A 87 -12.09 -19.41 8.97
C ALA A 87 -12.08 -20.07 7.58
N ASP A 88 -10.94 -20.15 6.91
CA ASP A 88 -10.76 -20.99 5.72
C ASP A 88 -10.75 -22.46 6.18
N THR A 89 -11.94 -23.09 6.12
CA THR A 89 -12.16 -24.53 6.30
C THR A 89 -12.50 -25.18 4.97
#